data_AF-A0A0F9QHD6-F1
#
_entry.id   AF-A0A0F9QHD6-F1
#
_cell.length_a   1.000
_cell.length_b   1.000
_cell.length_c   1.000
_cell.angle_alpha   90.00
_cell.angle_beta   90.00
_cell.angle_gamma   90.00
#
_symmetry.space_group_name_H-M   'P 1'
#
loop_
_entity.id
_entity.type
_entity.pdbx_description
1 polymer ?
#
loop_
_entity_poly.entity_id
_entity_poly.type
_entity_poly.pdbx_seq_one_letter_code
_entity_poly.pdbx_strand_id
1 'polypeptide(L)' 'MAEIEIWQLYRNMLRSHLFEKAVMDLWEEGKISGEMHLGIGEEAIVAGVVSQ' A
#
# COMPACT_ATOMS: atom_id res chain seq x y z
N MET A 1 7.60 18.67 -15.82
CA MET A 1 7.34 17.62 -14.81
C MET A 1 6.31 18.21 -13.88
N ALA A 2 5.13 17.60 -13.75
CA ALA A 2 4.17 18.05 -12.75
C ALA A 2 4.85 17.95 -11.38
N GLU A 3 4.75 19.00 -10.57
CA GLU A 3 5.25 18.97 -9.20
C GLU A 3 4.45 17.89 -8.48
N ILE A 4 5.11 16.79 -8.11
CA ILE A 4 4.44 15.74 -7.36
C ILE A 4 4.24 16.28 -5.95
N GLU A 5 2.99 16.53 -5.60
CA GLU A 5 2.60 16.95 -4.26
C GLU A 5 3.08 15.91 -3.23
N ILE A 6 4.10 16.27 -2.46
CA ILE A 6 4.75 15.36 -1.51
C ILE A 6 3.77 14.79 -0.48
N TRP A 7 2.75 15.57 -0.12
CA TRP A 7 1.67 15.15 0.76
C TRP A 7 0.78 14.08 0.13
N GLN A 8 0.61 14.12 -1.19
CA GLN A 8 -0.14 13.09 -1.91
C GLN A 8 0.65 11.79 -1.98
N LEU A 9 1.97 11.85 -2.22
CA LEU A 9 2.85 10.67 -2.14
C LEU A 9 2.81 10.05 -0.75
N TYR A 10 3.01 10.86 0.29
CA TYR A 10 2.97 10.37 1.67
C TYR A 10 1.62 9.72 2.02
N ARG A 11 0.51 10.38 1.64
CA ARG A 11 -0.84 9.84 1.83
C ARG A 11 -1.03 8.51 1.12
N ASN A 12 -0.55 8.39 -0.12
CA ASN A 12 -0.66 7.16 -0.90
C ASN A 12 0.17 6.03 -0.29
N MET A 13 1.41 6.30 0.13
CA MET A 13 2.25 5.32 0.79
C MET A 13 1.63 4.84 2.11
N LEU A 14 1.18 5.78 2.97
CA LEU A 14 0.55 5.44 4.24
C LEU A 14 -0.73 4.62 4.04
N ARG A 15 -1.56 4.99 3.06
CA ARG A 15 -2.77 4.24 2.73
C ARG A 15 -2.44 2.83 2.26
N SER A 16 -1.44 2.68 1.41
CA SER A 16 -0.97 1.37 0.94
C SER A 16 -0.56 0.50 2.13
N HIS A 17 0.28 1.02 3.02
CA HIS A 17 0.75 0.30 4.20
C HIS A 17 -0.39 -0.15 5.12
N LEU A 18 -1.32 0.76 5.45
CA LEU A 18 -2.45 0.45 6.32
C LEU A 18 -3.42 -0.56 5.68
N PHE A 19 -3.60 -0.50 4.36
CA PHE A 19 -4.42 -1.46 3.63
C PHE A 19 -3.81 -2.86 3.72
N GLU A 20 -2.51 -3.00 3.45
CA GLU A 20 -1.81 -4.28 3.54
C GLU A 20 -1.88 -4.87 4.96
N LYS A 21 -1.72 -4.03 6.00
CA LYS A 21 -1.90 -4.47 7.39
C LYS A 21 -3.31 -5.00 7.66
N ALA A 22 -4.35 -4.28 7.23
CA ALA A 22 -5.73 -4.74 7.42
C ALA A 22 -6.03 -6.03 6.64
N VAL A 23 -5.46 -6.20 5.44
CA VAL A 23 -5.58 -7.42 4.65
C VAL A 23 -4.86 -8.60 5.33
N MET A 24 -3.68 -8.36 5.89
CA MET A 24 -2.93 -9.34 6.69
C MET A 24 -3.76 -9.81 7.90
N ASP A 25 -4.33 -8.88 8.67
CA ASP A 25 -5.17 -9.20 9.83
C ASP A 25 -6.37 -10.09 9.42
N LEU A 26 -7.06 -9.76 8.34
CA LEU A 26 -8.18 -10.56 7.82
C LEU A 26 -7.76 -11.95 7.34
N TRP A 27 -6.56 -12.08 6.78
CA TRP A 27 -6.01 -13.36 6.36
C TRP A 27 -5.60 -14.24 7.55
N GLU A 28 -4.95 -13.66 8.56
CA GLU A 28 -4.60 -14.37 9.80
C GLU A 28 -5.85 -14.83 10.56
N GLU A 29 -6.93 -14.05 10.53
CA GLU A 29 -8.24 -14.44 11.08
C GLU A 29 -8.96 -15.53 10.25
N GLY A 30 -8.40 -15.95 9.12
CA GLY A 30 -9.00 -16.95 8.23
C GLY A 30 -10.21 -16.42 7.43
N LYS A 31 -10.42 -15.11 7.38
CA LYS A 31 -11.49 -14.46 6.59
C LYS A 31 -11.13 -14.31 5.12
N ILE A 32 -9.84 -14.34 4.79
CA ILE A 32 -9.32 -14.39 3.42
C ILE A 32 -8.61 -15.73 3.23
N SER A 33 -9.02 -16.52 2.25
CA SER A 33 -8.42 -17.83 1.94
C SER A 33 -7.35 -17.74 0.86
N GLY A 34 -6.39 -18.67 0.87
CA GLY A 34 -5.34 -18.79 -0.14
C GLY A 34 -4.00 -18.22 0.33
N GLU A 35 -3.07 -18.05 -0.61
CA GLU A 35 -1.76 -17.45 -0.32
C GLU A 35 -1.86 -15.92 -0.19
N MET A 36 -1.09 -15.35 0.73
CA MET A 36 -1.02 -13.91 0.98
C MET A 36 0.37 -13.37 0.62
N HIS A 37 0.39 -12.30 -0.17
CA HIS A 37 1.61 -11.59 -0.56
C HIS A 37 1.39 -10.10 -0.29
N LEU A 38 2.20 -9.53 0.59
CA LEU A 38 2.06 -8.15 1.04
C LEU A 38 3.12 -7.28 0.37
N GLY A 39 2.73 -6.10 -0.11
CA GLY A 39 3.64 -5.07 -0.64
C GLY A 39 4.24 -4.15 0.43
N ILE A 40 4.30 -4.57 1.70
CA ILE A 40 4.85 -3.75 2.80
C ILE A 40 6.36 -3.54 2.55
N GLY A 41 6.79 -2.28 2.53
CA GLY A 41 8.15 -1.88 2.17
C GLY A 41 8.33 -1.47 0.70
N GLU A 42 7.32 -1.69 -0.15
CA GLU A 42 7.33 -1.35 -1.58
C GLU A 42 6.45 -0.13 -1.89
N GLU A 43 5.95 0.58 -0.87
CA GLU A 43 4.92 1.62 -1.03
C GLU A 43 5.40 2.80 -1.88
N ALA A 44 6.70 3.13 -1.82
CA ALA A 44 7.29 4.21 -2.61
C ALA A 44 7.28 3.88 -4.12
N ILE A 45 7.42 2.60 -4.49
CA ILE A 45 7.34 2.17 -5.89
C ILE A 45 5.93 2.39 -6.40
N VAL A 46 4.93 1.89 -5.66
CA VAL A 46 3.51 2.01 -6.03
C VAL A 46 3.08 3.48 -6.09
N ALA A 47 3.36 4.25 -5.04
CA ALA A 47 2.97 5.66 -4.97
C ALA A 47 3.67 6.50 -6.06
N GLY A 48 4.94 6.20 -6.35
CA GLY A 48 5.72 6.88 -7.38
C GLY A 48 5.23 6.56 -8.80
N VAL A 49 4.86 5.32 -9.10
CA VAL A 49 4.34 4.92 -10.42
C VAL A 49 2.95 5.50 -10.69
N VAL A 50 2.05 5.47 -9.69
CA VAL A 50 0.67 5.95 -9.86
C VAL A 50 0.57 7.48 -9.96
N SER A 51 1.60 8.21 -9.50
CA SER A 51 1.61 9.69 -9.50
C SER A 51 2.26 10.32 -10.75
N GLN A 52 2.53 9.54 -11.81
CA GLN A 52 3.16 10.01 -13.07
C GLN A 52 2.18 10.64 -14.05
#